data_AF-Q313X4-F1
#
_entry.id   AF-Q313X4-F1
#
_cell.length_a   1.000
_cell.length_b   1.000
_cell.length_c   1.000
_cell.angle_alpha   90.00
_cell.angle_beta   90.00
_cell.angle_gamma   90.00
#
_symmetry.space_group_name_H-M   'P 1'
#
loop_
_entity.id
_entity.type
_entity.pdbx_description
1 polymer ?
#
loop_
_entity_poly.entity_id
_entity_poly.type
_entity_poly.pdbx_seq_one_letter_code
_entity_poly.pdbx_strand_id
1 'polypeptide(L)'
;MREHDGDPASLIFHDVPPELTRLAVLQKAIGGGPVCDSGAAAVLGALSMPEVAQRSHRHGITVVNVGNSHVVAFLVYRERVYGVYEHHTGMLDTAALLHDLTEFRRAWLPDEQVRACGGHGCMFNTIPEEAESFRPTFVLGPRRAMLEGQGQFIAPAGDMMLAGCFGMLHGLGLS
;
A
#
# COMPACT_ATOMS: atom_id res chain seq x y z
N MET A 1 7.18 -3.76 -9.42
CA MET A 1 6.47 -5.03 -9.14
C MET A 1 7.14 -6.26 -9.77
N ARG A 2 7.58 -6.22 -11.05
CA ARG A 2 8.23 -7.39 -11.69
C ARG A 2 9.67 -7.67 -11.25
N GLU A 3 10.42 -6.65 -10.84
CA GLU A 3 11.84 -6.83 -10.44
C GLU A 3 12.05 -7.50 -9.07
N HIS A 4 11.03 -7.47 -8.21
CA HIS A 4 11.12 -7.96 -6.83
C HIS A 4 9.99 -8.92 -6.43
N ASP A 5 9.31 -9.53 -7.41
CA ASP A 5 8.20 -10.48 -7.17
C ASP A 5 7.10 -9.93 -6.23
N GLY A 6 6.83 -8.62 -6.32
CA GLY A 6 5.87 -7.94 -5.46
C GLY A 6 6.26 -7.84 -3.98
N ASP A 7 7.51 -8.13 -3.60
CA ASP A 7 7.97 -8.00 -2.21
C ASP A 7 7.97 -6.53 -1.75
N PRO A 8 7.12 -6.12 -0.78
CA PRO A 8 7.13 -4.75 -0.30
C PRO A 8 8.39 -4.39 0.50
N ALA A 9 9.11 -5.36 1.08
CA ALA A 9 10.35 -5.11 1.82
C ALA A 9 11.51 -4.69 0.90
N SER A 10 11.48 -5.10 -0.38
CA SER A 10 12.45 -4.67 -1.40
C SER A 10 12.45 -3.16 -1.67
N LEU A 11 11.42 -2.45 -1.21
CA LEU A 11 11.29 -0.99 -1.34
C LEU A 11 11.92 -0.23 -0.16
N ILE A 12 12.58 -0.94 0.76
CA ILE A 12 13.46 -0.35 1.75
C ILE A 12 14.87 -0.29 1.16
N PHE A 13 15.34 0.93 0.94
CA PHE A 13 16.60 1.18 0.27
C PHE A 13 17.70 1.51 1.27
N HIS A 14 18.75 0.68 1.28
CA HIS A 14 20.04 1.04 1.88
C HIS A 14 20.85 1.94 0.94
N ASP A 15 20.79 1.65 -0.36
CA ASP A 15 21.36 2.49 -1.42
C ASP A 15 20.22 2.92 -2.35
N VAL A 16 19.90 4.22 -2.36
CA VAL A 16 18.75 4.74 -3.10
C VAL A 16 19.08 4.88 -4.59
N PRO A 17 18.25 4.33 -5.50
CA PRO A 17 18.39 4.58 -6.93
C PRO A 17 18.36 6.09 -7.27
N PRO A 18 19.27 6.60 -8.13
CA PRO A 18 19.40 8.04 -8.42
C PRO A 18 18.11 8.72 -8.90
N GLU A 19 17.24 7.99 -9.60
CA GLU A 19 15.94 8.44 -10.08
C GLU A 19 14.95 8.75 -8.95
N LEU A 20 15.11 8.13 -7.78
CA LEU A 20 14.29 8.36 -6.59
C LEU A 20 14.81 9.57 -5.80
N THR A 21 14.89 10.71 -6.50
CA THR A 21 15.51 11.95 -6.02
C THR A 21 15.05 12.40 -4.64
N ARG A 22 13.75 12.27 -4.32
CA ARG A 22 13.18 12.62 -3.00
C ARG A 22 13.72 11.72 -1.89
N LEU A 23 13.82 10.41 -2.13
CA LEU A 23 14.38 9.47 -1.16
C LEU A 23 15.89 9.67 -1.01
N ALA A 24 16.61 9.94 -2.09
CA ALA A 24 18.04 10.21 -2.04
C ALA A 24 18.35 11.48 -1.22
N VAL A 25 17.56 12.54 -1.42
CA VAL A 25 17.66 13.77 -0.61
C VAL A 25 17.34 13.50 0.86
N LEU A 26 16.28 12.73 1.14
CA LEU A 26 15.91 12.34 2.51
C LEU A 26 17.06 11.57 3.19
N GLN A 27 17.58 10.53 2.54
CA GLN A 27 18.66 9.70 3.06
C GLN A 27 19.90 10.54 3.40
N LYS A 28 20.29 11.44 2.50
CA LYS A 28 21.40 12.37 2.74
C LYS A 28 21.12 13.30 3.94
N ALA A 29 19.90 13.81 4.06
CA ALA A 29 19.52 14.75 5.12
C ALA A 29 19.54 14.11 6.51
N ILE A 30 19.25 12.81 6.62
CA ILE A 30 19.29 12.06 7.89
C ILE A 30 20.69 11.47 8.20
N GLY A 31 21.69 11.72 7.36
CA GLY A 31 23.06 11.22 7.56
C GLY A 31 23.29 9.77 7.11
N GLY A 32 22.45 9.25 6.22
CA GLY A 32 22.50 7.88 5.71
C GLY A 32 21.45 6.95 6.35
N GLY A 33 21.60 5.65 6.15
CA GLY A 33 20.68 4.64 6.67
C GLY A 33 19.49 4.35 5.74
N PRO A 34 18.63 3.38 6.13
CA PRO A 34 17.55 2.91 5.28
C PRO A 34 16.45 3.97 5.10
N VAL A 35 15.93 4.10 3.88
CA VAL A 35 14.78 4.93 3.54
C VAL A 35 13.74 4.15 2.75
N CYS A 36 12.48 4.55 2.82
CA CYS A 36 11.36 3.87 2.17
C CYS A 36 10.28 4.87 1.80
N ASP A 37 9.52 4.58 0.74
CA ASP A 37 8.29 5.33 0.44
C ASP A 37 7.20 5.08 1.50
N SER A 38 6.34 6.07 1.72
CA SER A 38 5.28 6.00 2.72
C SER A 38 4.21 4.94 2.41
N GLY A 39 3.92 4.68 1.12
CA GLY A 39 2.99 3.61 0.71
C GLY A 39 3.54 2.22 1.04
N ALA A 40 4.82 1.99 0.73
CA ALA A 40 5.52 0.75 1.07
C ALA A 40 5.60 0.54 2.59
N ALA A 41 5.94 1.59 3.35
CA ALA A 41 5.93 1.55 4.81
C ALA A 41 4.52 1.25 5.37
N ALA A 42 3.45 1.76 4.74
CA ALA A 42 2.08 1.52 5.17
C ALA A 42 1.65 0.06 4.96
N VAL A 43 1.95 -0.55 3.81
CA VAL A 43 1.61 -1.97 3.58
C VAL A 43 2.45 -2.90 4.46
N LEU A 44 3.74 -2.60 4.66
CA LEU A 44 4.57 -3.33 5.64
C LEU A 44 4.04 -3.17 7.07
N GLY A 45 3.55 -1.98 7.43
CA GLY A 45 2.91 -1.73 8.71
C GLY A 45 1.68 -2.61 8.89
N ALA A 46 0.83 -2.71 7.87
CA ALA A 46 -0.32 -3.63 7.89
C ALA A 46 0.12 -5.09 8.04
N LEU A 47 1.14 -5.53 7.29
CA LEU A 47 1.67 -6.89 7.34
C LEU A 47 2.40 -7.23 8.65
N SER A 48 2.88 -6.23 9.39
CA SER A 48 3.43 -6.46 10.74
C SER A 48 2.40 -6.98 11.76
N MET A 49 1.11 -6.83 11.47
CA MET A 49 0.02 -7.34 12.31
C MET A 49 -0.22 -8.83 11.99
N PRO A 50 -0.03 -9.75 12.96
CA PRO A 50 -0.13 -11.19 12.71
C PRO A 50 -1.45 -11.62 12.06
N GLU A 51 -2.57 -10.99 12.43
CA GLU A 51 -3.87 -11.29 11.85
C GLU A 51 -3.99 -10.90 10.38
N VAL A 52 -3.34 -9.82 9.94
CA VAL A 52 -3.34 -9.36 8.55
C VAL A 52 -2.43 -10.25 7.71
N ALA A 53 -1.21 -10.53 8.19
CA ALA A 53 -0.26 -11.42 7.52
C ALA A 53 -0.86 -12.81 7.31
N GLN A 54 -1.36 -13.44 8.38
CA GLN A 54 -2.01 -14.75 8.32
C GLN A 54 -3.23 -14.75 7.38
N ARG A 55 -3.98 -13.65 7.33
CA ARG A 55 -5.10 -13.53 6.39
C ARG A 55 -4.62 -13.55 4.94
N SER A 56 -3.56 -12.81 4.63
CA SER A 56 -2.97 -12.75 3.27
C SER A 56 -2.50 -14.11 2.75
N HIS A 57 -2.11 -15.03 3.65
CA HIS A 57 -1.72 -16.40 3.28
C HIS A 57 -2.90 -17.32 2.96
N ARG A 58 -4.08 -17.04 3.50
CA ARG A 58 -5.29 -17.85 3.26
C ARG A 58 -5.96 -17.51 1.93
N HIS A 59 -6.06 -16.22 1.63
CA HIS A 59 -6.60 -15.68 0.38
C HIS A 59 -6.09 -14.23 0.22
N GLY A 60 -6.30 -13.62 -0.94
CA GLY A 60 -5.90 -12.25 -1.17
C GLY A 60 -6.61 -11.29 -0.21
N ILE A 61 -5.97 -10.18 0.11
CA ILE A 61 -6.50 -9.07 0.92
C ILE A 61 -6.26 -7.73 0.21
N THR A 62 -7.01 -6.70 0.61
CA THR A 62 -6.75 -5.33 0.17
C THR A 62 -6.25 -4.51 1.36
N VAL A 63 -5.16 -3.77 1.19
CA VAL A 63 -4.67 -2.81 2.19
C VAL A 63 -4.79 -1.41 1.60
N VAL A 64 -5.44 -0.48 2.29
CA VAL A 64 -5.66 0.90 1.81
C VAL A 64 -5.16 1.90 2.83
N ASN A 65 -4.16 2.70 2.45
CA ASN A 65 -3.72 3.86 3.21
C ASN A 65 -4.41 5.12 2.67
N VAL A 66 -5.34 5.68 3.43
CA VAL A 66 -6.01 6.95 3.10
C VAL A 66 -5.24 8.10 3.77
N GLY A 67 -4.22 8.58 3.06
CA GLY A 67 -3.37 9.69 3.48
C GLY A 67 -4.02 11.06 3.27
N ASN A 68 -3.38 12.10 3.81
CA ASN A 68 -3.84 13.48 3.63
C ASN A 68 -3.79 13.94 2.17
N SER A 69 -2.71 13.60 1.47
CA SER A 69 -2.45 14.00 0.09
C SER A 69 -2.75 12.90 -0.92
N HIS A 70 -2.58 11.64 -0.52
CA HIS A 70 -2.70 10.47 -1.40
C HIS A 70 -3.45 9.34 -0.73
N VAL A 71 -4.27 8.65 -1.53
CA VAL A 71 -4.78 7.31 -1.24
C VAL A 71 -3.92 6.32 -1.99
N VAL A 72 -3.41 5.31 -1.29
CA VAL A 72 -2.66 4.21 -1.90
C VAL A 72 -3.32 2.90 -1.48
N ALA A 73 -3.60 2.03 -2.44
CA ALA A 73 -4.18 0.71 -2.19
C ALA A 73 -3.30 -0.40 -2.78
N PHE A 74 -3.25 -1.52 -2.08
CA PHE A 74 -2.47 -2.70 -2.44
C PHE A 74 -3.36 -3.94 -2.44
N LEU A 75 -3.26 -4.74 -3.50
CA LEU A 75 -3.74 -6.13 -3.51
C LEU A 75 -2.60 -7.01 -3.01
N VAL A 76 -2.81 -7.75 -1.93
CA VAL A 76 -1.76 -8.55 -1.29
C VAL A 76 -2.18 -10.00 -1.17
N TYR A 77 -1.31 -10.92 -1.55
CA TYR A 77 -1.49 -12.37 -1.33
C TYR A 77 -0.15 -12.99 -0.94
N ARG A 78 -0.15 -13.81 0.13
CA ARG A 78 1.06 -14.38 0.74
C ARG A 78 2.15 -13.33 0.96
N GLU A 79 1.75 -12.18 1.48
CA GLU A 79 2.63 -11.03 1.75
C GLU A 79 3.32 -10.43 0.50
N ARG A 80 2.89 -10.81 -0.72
CA ARG A 80 3.33 -10.22 -1.99
C ARG A 80 2.28 -9.28 -2.56
N VAL A 81 2.72 -8.17 -3.13
CA VAL A 81 1.87 -7.18 -3.79
C VAL A 81 1.59 -7.60 -5.24
N TYR A 82 0.31 -7.77 -5.56
CA TYR A 82 -0.21 -8.12 -6.88
C TYR A 82 -0.93 -6.99 -7.60
N GLY A 83 -1.16 -5.88 -6.91
CA GLY A 83 -1.70 -4.67 -7.51
C GLY A 83 -1.37 -3.47 -6.66
N VAL A 84 -1.16 -2.32 -7.31
CA VAL A 84 -1.03 -1.01 -6.66
C VAL A 84 -1.93 0.00 -7.37
N TYR A 85 -2.60 0.83 -6.58
CA TYR A 85 -3.40 1.96 -7.03
C TYR A 85 -2.99 3.17 -6.21
N GLU A 86 -2.82 4.32 -6.85
CA GLU A 86 -2.51 5.57 -6.18
C GLU A 86 -3.28 6.74 -6.79
N HIS A 87 -3.88 7.57 -5.92
CA HIS A 87 -4.64 8.74 -6.31
C HIS A 87 -4.46 9.90 -5.33
N HIS A 88 -4.61 11.14 -5.81
CA HIS A 88 -4.69 12.30 -4.92
C HIS A 88 -5.97 12.28 -4.08
N THR A 89 -5.85 12.30 -2.75
CA THR A 89 -7.01 12.23 -1.84
C THR A 89 -7.97 13.39 -2.04
N GLY A 90 -7.44 14.59 -2.34
CA GLY A 90 -8.25 15.78 -2.54
C GLY A 90 -9.11 15.78 -3.81
N MET A 91 -8.89 14.80 -4.71
CA MET A 91 -9.63 14.65 -5.96
C MET A 91 -10.63 13.48 -5.91
N LEU A 92 -10.73 12.79 -4.77
CA LEU A 92 -11.66 11.69 -4.57
C LEU A 92 -12.72 12.06 -3.55
N ASP A 93 -13.99 11.83 -3.91
CA ASP A 93 -15.03 11.64 -2.92
C ASP A 93 -15.13 10.15 -2.51
N THR A 94 -15.94 9.86 -1.49
CA THR A 94 -16.13 8.49 -1.00
C THR A 94 -16.71 7.56 -2.07
N ALA A 95 -17.62 8.03 -2.92
CA ALA A 95 -18.27 7.19 -3.92
C ALA A 95 -17.29 6.79 -5.03
N ALA A 96 -16.50 7.74 -5.52
CA ALA A 96 -15.43 7.52 -6.49
C ALA A 96 -14.37 6.56 -5.94
N LEU A 97 -13.92 6.77 -4.70
CA LEU A 97 -12.95 5.86 -4.08
C LEU A 97 -13.50 4.43 -3.94
N LEU A 98 -14.78 4.27 -3.56
CA LEU A 98 -15.38 2.93 -3.44
C LEU A 98 -15.57 2.24 -4.79
N HIS A 99 -15.91 3.00 -5.83
CA HIS A 99 -15.97 2.50 -7.19
C HIS A 99 -14.59 1.99 -7.64
N ASP A 100 -13.56 2.83 -7.51
CA ASP A 100 -12.19 2.48 -7.86
C ASP A 100 -11.71 1.24 -7.10
N LEU A 101 -11.91 1.18 -5.78
CA LEU A 101 -11.50 0.02 -4.96
C LEU A 101 -12.26 -1.26 -5.34
N THR A 102 -13.50 -1.15 -5.82
CA THR A 102 -14.28 -2.30 -6.29
C THR A 102 -13.71 -2.87 -7.57
N GLU A 103 -13.40 -2.02 -8.55
CA GLU A 103 -12.82 -2.42 -9.83
C GLU A 103 -11.34 -2.83 -9.70
N PHE A 104 -10.60 -2.15 -8.83
CA PHE A 104 -9.21 -2.47 -8.51
C PHE A 104 -9.08 -3.89 -7.97
N ARG A 105 -9.95 -4.30 -7.04
CA ARG A 105 -9.96 -5.68 -6.50
C ARG A 105 -10.27 -6.77 -7.52
N ARG A 106 -10.87 -6.42 -8.65
CA ARG A 106 -11.14 -7.32 -9.78
C ARG A 106 -10.03 -7.30 -10.82
N ALA A 107 -9.01 -6.47 -10.63
CA ALA A 107 -8.01 -6.12 -11.62
C ALA A 107 -8.63 -5.55 -12.93
N TRP A 108 -9.74 -4.81 -12.81
CA TRP A 108 -10.47 -4.23 -13.94
C TRP A 108 -10.34 -2.72 -14.05
N LEU A 109 -9.81 -2.05 -13.01
CA LEU A 109 -9.61 -0.61 -13.02
C LEU A 109 -8.51 -0.22 -14.02
N PRO A 110 -8.79 0.56 -15.08
CA PRO A 110 -7.78 0.94 -16.07
C PRO A 110 -6.83 2.04 -15.55
N ASP A 111 -5.53 1.93 -15.84
CA ASP A 111 -4.53 2.95 -15.46
C ASP A 111 -4.85 4.33 -16.02
N GLU A 112 -5.29 4.38 -17.29
CA GLU A 112 -5.66 5.61 -17.96
C GLU A 112 -6.84 6.34 -17.31
N GLN A 113 -7.82 5.60 -16.78
CA GLN A 113 -8.96 6.17 -16.05
C GLN A 113 -8.48 6.87 -14.78
N VAL A 114 -7.63 6.19 -14.00
CA VAL A 114 -7.08 6.75 -12.76
C VAL A 114 -6.27 8.01 -13.06
N ARG A 115 -5.43 7.99 -14.10
CA ARG A 115 -4.66 9.17 -14.52
C ARG A 115 -5.54 10.32 -15.00
N ALA A 116 -6.59 10.03 -15.77
CA ALA A 116 -7.51 11.04 -16.29
C ALA A 116 -8.29 11.76 -15.17
N CYS A 117 -8.52 11.09 -14.04
CA CYS A 117 -9.16 11.64 -12.85
C CYS A 117 -8.17 12.33 -11.88
N GLY A 118 -6.90 12.45 -12.25
CA GLY A 118 -5.87 13.11 -11.44
C GLY A 118 -5.15 12.19 -10.46
N GLY A 119 -5.23 10.87 -10.63
CA GLY A 119 -4.43 9.90 -9.90
C GLY A 119 -3.06 9.63 -10.52
N HIS A 120 -2.23 8.85 -9.80
CA HIS A 120 -0.89 8.43 -10.25
C HIS A 120 -0.91 7.13 -11.05
N GLY A 121 -2.06 6.44 -11.06
CA GLY A 121 -2.30 5.27 -11.90
C GLY A 121 -2.65 4.03 -11.10
N CYS A 122 -2.77 2.92 -11.83
CA CYS A 122 -2.89 1.59 -11.26
C CYS A 122 -2.10 0.57 -12.08
N MET A 123 -1.63 -0.48 -11.41
CA MET A 123 -0.85 -1.53 -12.04
C MET A 123 -1.14 -2.86 -11.36
N PHE A 124 -1.19 -3.92 -12.16
CA PHE A 124 -1.40 -5.30 -11.70
C PHE A 124 -0.26 -6.21 -12.16
N ASN A 125 0.02 -7.25 -11.38
CA ASN A 125 0.75 -8.43 -11.84
C ASN A 125 -0.26 -9.50 -12.26
N THR A 126 0.23 -10.65 -12.75
CA THR A 126 -0.62 -11.83 -12.92
C THR A 126 -1.23 -12.23 -11.57
N ILE A 127 -2.56 -12.18 -11.49
CA ILE A 127 -3.32 -12.48 -10.27
C ILE A 127 -3.43 -14.01 -10.10
N PRO A 128 -2.97 -14.59 -8.98
CA PRO A 128 -3.17 -16.00 -8.68
C PRO A 128 -4.65 -16.31 -8.47
N GLU A 129 -5.14 -17.44 -8.97
CA GLU A 129 -6.53 -17.86 -8.78
C GLU A 129 -6.86 -18.05 -7.29
N GLU A 130 -5.87 -18.48 -6.49
CA GLU A 130 -5.99 -18.70 -5.04
C GLU A 130 -6.08 -17.40 -4.24
N ALA A 131 -5.83 -16.24 -4.85
CA ALA A 131 -6.03 -14.95 -4.20
C ALA A 131 -7.51 -14.55 -4.08
N GLU A 132 -8.41 -15.30 -4.75
CA GLU A 132 -9.86 -15.10 -4.74
C GLU A 132 -10.24 -13.64 -5.09
N SER A 133 -10.84 -12.90 -4.15
CA SER A 133 -11.43 -11.58 -4.38
C SER A 133 -10.68 -10.44 -3.69
N PHE A 134 -9.50 -10.69 -3.11
CA PHE A 134 -8.79 -9.71 -2.29
C PHE A 134 -9.62 -9.11 -1.15
N ARG A 135 -10.44 -9.93 -0.48
CA ARG A 135 -11.20 -9.54 0.73
C ARG A 135 -10.58 -10.18 1.96
N PRO A 136 -10.61 -9.56 3.15
CA PRO A 136 -11.21 -8.27 3.47
C PRO A 136 -10.30 -7.08 3.09
N THR A 137 -10.84 -5.87 3.26
CA THR A 137 -10.10 -4.61 3.14
C THR A 137 -9.65 -4.13 4.52
N PHE A 138 -8.35 -3.93 4.70
CA PHE A 138 -7.76 -3.28 5.87
C PHE A 138 -7.43 -1.83 5.53
N VAL A 139 -7.82 -0.91 6.40
CA VAL A 139 -7.69 0.54 6.15
C VAL A 139 -6.88 1.21 7.24
N LEU A 140 -5.92 2.03 6.82
CA LEU A 140 -5.10 2.88 7.67
C LEU A 140 -4.99 4.28 7.08
N GLY A 141 -4.29 5.16 7.78
CA GLY A 141 -4.09 6.55 7.38
C GLY A 141 -5.02 7.55 8.08
N PRO A 142 -4.63 8.83 8.14
CA PRO A 142 -5.34 9.88 8.87
C PRO A 142 -6.74 10.17 8.32
N ARG A 143 -7.01 9.87 7.04
CA ARG A 143 -8.30 10.09 6.38
C ARG A 143 -9.14 8.82 6.23
N ARG A 144 -8.81 7.74 6.94
CA ARG A 144 -9.51 6.44 6.87
C ARG A 144 -11.03 6.53 7.06
N ALA A 145 -11.54 7.56 7.74
CA ALA A 145 -12.98 7.82 7.88
C ALA A 145 -13.72 7.92 6.53
N MET A 146 -13.04 8.24 5.42
CA MET A 146 -13.62 8.16 4.07
C MET A 146 -14.14 6.76 3.72
N LEU A 147 -13.62 5.72 4.36
CA LEU A 147 -13.97 4.31 4.18
C LEU A 147 -14.64 3.70 5.42
N GLU A 148 -15.26 4.52 6.26
CA GLU A 148 -16.00 4.03 7.43
C GLU A 148 -17.11 3.04 7.02
N GLY A 149 -17.14 1.88 7.68
CA GLY A 149 -18.05 0.78 7.35
C GLY A 149 -17.71 -0.02 6.09
N GLN A 150 -16.66 0.35 5.35
CA GLN A 150 -16.27 -0.29 4.07
C GLN A 150 -15.02 -1.19 4.19
N GLY A 151 -14.41 -1.21 5.37
CA GLY A 151 -13.26 -2.05 5.69
C GLY A 151 -12.96 -2.06 7.17
N GLN A 152 -12.00 -2.89 7.57
CA GLN A 152 -11.52 -2.95 8.94
C GLN A 152 -10.43 -1.91 9.16
N PHE A 153 -10.65 -0.99 10.09
CA PHE A 153 -9.60 -0.03 10.48
C PHE A 153 -8.54 -0.73 11.30
N ILE A 154 -7.28 -0.49 10.96
CA ILE A 154 -6.13 -1.05 11.66
C ILE A 154 -5.20 0.07 12.16
N ALA A 155 -4.48 -0.24 13.22
CA ALA A 155 -3.45 0.62 13.81
C ALA A 155 -2.26 -0.26 14.21
N PRO A 156 -1.34 -0.53 13.27
CA PRO A 156 -0.11 -1.28 13.57
C PRO A 156 0.59 -0.70 14.80
N ALA A 157 1.04 -1.58 15.71
CA ALA A 157 1.62 -1.23 17.01
C ALA A 157 0.74 -0.36 17.94
N GLY A 158 -0.58 -0.31 17.69
CA GLY A 158 -1.56 0.40 18.54
C GLY A 158 -1.76 1.87 18.21
N ASP A 159 -0.96 2.46 17.32
CA ASP A 159 -1.11 3.86 16.89
C ASP A 159 -0.92 3.99 15.37
N MET A 160 -1.94 4.53 14.69
CA MET A 160 -1.91 4.74 13.26
C MET A 160 -0.80 5.70 12.83
N MET A 161 -0.47 6.71 13.64
CA MET A 161 0.62 7.64 13.33
C MET A 161 1.99 6.97 13.32
N LEU A 162 2.12 5.80 13.96
CA LEU A 162 3.36 5.02 14.02
C LEU A 162 3.40 3.89 12.98
N ALA A 163 2.32 3.66 12.24
CA ALA A 163 2.20 2.55 11.31
C ALA A 163 3.34 2.50 10.28
N GLY A 164 3.76 3.65 9.76
CA GLY A 164 4.88 3.73 8.83
C GLY A 164 6.23 3.38 9.47
N CYS A 165 6.51 3.90 10.67
CA CYS A 165 7.76 3.59 11.38
C CYS A 165 7.86 2.11 11.74
N PHE A 166 6.79 1.52 12.27
CA PHE A 166 6.76 0.08 12.58
C PHE A 166 6.78 -0.78 11.31
N GLY A 167 6.15 -0.35 10.23
CA GLY A 167 6.24 -1.03 8.93
C GLY A 167 7.68 -1.08 8.41
N MET A 168 8.41 0.03 8.51
CA MET A 168 9.82 0.07 8.13
C MET A 168 10.68 -0.86 9.00
N LEU A 169 10.48 -0.86 10.32
CA LEU A 169 11.19 -1.78 11.22
C LEU A 169 10.87 -3.24 10.93
N HIS A 170 9.60 -3.54 10.64
CA HIS A 170 9.17 -4.88 10.25
C HIS A 170 9.85 -5.33 8.96
N GLY A 171 9.82 -4.51 7.91
CA GLY A 171 10.47 -4.84 6.63
C GLY A 171 11.99 -4.99 6.76
N LEU A 172 12.66 -4.16 7.57
CA LEU A 172 14.09 -4.31 7.87
C LEU A 172 14.40 -5.65 8.57
N GLY A 173 13.47 -6.19 9.35
CA GLY A 173 13.61 -7.52 9.96
C GLY A 173 13.42 -8.68 8.99
N LEU A 174 12.92 -8.42 7.78
CA LEU A 174 12.76 -9.40 6.69
C LEU A 174 13.91 -9.35 5.67
N SER A 175 14.74 -8.30 5.73
CA SER A 175 15.79 -7.95 4.77
C SER A 175 17.13 -8.62 5.08
#